data_AF-A0A3D5UMJ2-F1
#
_entry.id   AF-A0A3D5UMJ2-F1
#
_cell.length_a   1.000
_cell.length_b   1.000
_cell.length_c   1.000
_cell.angle_alpha   90.00
_cell.angle_beta   90.00
_cell.angle_gamma   90.00
#
_symmetry.space_group_name_H-M   'P 1'
#
loop_
_entity.id
_entity.type
_entity.pdbx_description
1 polymer ?
#
loop_
_entity_poly.entity_id
_entity_poly.type
_entity_poly.pdbx_seq_one_letter_code
_entity_poly.pdbx_strand_id
1 'polypeptide(L)' 'DDSAFMRKIITDIAKGIDGVEVVGIARNGVDALEAIPRLKPDLITLDIEMPKMDGIATLKR' A
#
# COMPACT_ATOMS: atom_id res chain seq x y z
N ASP A 1 0.95 7.63 0.81
CA ASP A 1 0.87 8.14 2.18
C ASP A 1 2.14 8.84 2.62
N ASP A 2 2.09 10.14 2.39
CA ASP A 2 3.11 11.12 2.75
C ASP A 2 3.18 11.35 4.26
N SER A 3 2.20 10.84 5.02
CA SER A 3 2.24 10.82 6.48
C SER A 3 2.73 9.46 6.98
N ALA A 4 4.00 9.40 7.38
CA ALA A 4 4.56 8.22 8.06
C ALA A 4 3.71 7.74 9.25
N PHE A 5 2.95 8.65 9.87
CA PHE A 5 1.99 8.39 10.93
C PHE A 5 0.78 7.56 10.46
N MET A 6 0.11 7.97 9.38
CA MET A 6 -1.05 7.25 8.81
C MET A 6 -0.64 5.85 8.36
N ARG A 7 0.52 5.73 7.71
CA ARG A 7 1.10 4.44 7.32
C ARG A 7 1.26 3.50 8.53
N LYS A 8 1.73 4.04 9.66
CA LYS A 8 1.88 3.26 10.90
C LYS A 8 0.53 2.83 11.46
N ILE A 9 -0.45 3.74 11.51
CA ILE A 9 -1.81 3.41 11.96
C ILE A 9 -2.42 2.28 11.11
N ILE A 10 -2.38 2.40 9.78
CA ILE A 10 -2.95 1.39 8.88
C ILE A 10 -2.26 0.04 9.08
N THR A 11 -0.93 0.04 9.23
CA THR A 11 -0.16 -1.19 9.48
C THR A 11 -0.52 -1.80 10.83
N ASP A 12 -0.65 -0.99 11.88
CA ASP A 12 -0.98 -1.46 13.22
C ASP A 12 -2.42 -1.98 13.30
N ILE A 13 -3.37 -1.35 12.61
CA ILE A 13 -4.74 -1.85 12.44
C ILE A 13 -4.72 -3.20 11.72
N ALA A 14 -4.02 -3.30 10.58
CA ALA A 14 -3.97 -4.53 9.79
C ALA A 14 -3.38 -5.71 10.57
N LYS A 15 -2.35 -5.46 11.39
CA LYS A 15 -1.76 -6.47 12.28
C LYS A 15 -2.70 -6.96 13.39
N GLY A 16 -3.72 -6.18 13.72
CA GLY A 16 -4.74 -6.56 14.71
C GLY A 16 -5.87 -7.40 14.13
N ILE A 17 -5.89 -7.68 12.82
CA ILE A 17 -6.93 -8.46 12.17
C ILE A 17 -6.45 -9.91 12.04
N ASP A 18 -7.13 -10.84 12.70
CA ASP A 18 -6.84 -12.26 12.58
C ASP A 18 -6.95 -12.74 11.13
N GLY A 19 -5.91 -13.43 10.66
CA GLY A 19 -5.83 -13.93 9.28
C GLY A 19 -5.36 -12.89 8.25
N VAL A 20 -4.99 -11.68 8.67
CA VAL A 20 -4.37 -10.67 7.79
C VAL A 20 -2.86 -10.60 8.05
N GLU A 21 -2.09 -10.71 6.98
CA GLU A 21 -0.64 -10.51 7.00
C GLU A 21 -0.26 -9.31 6.13
N VAL A 22 0.55 -8.41 6.67
CA VAL A 22 1.11 -7.30 5.89
C VAL A 22 2.32 -7.80 5.10
N VAL A 23 2.08 -8.21 3.85
CA VAL A 23 3.11 -8.79 2.97
C VAL A 23 4.04 -7.75 2.33
N GLY A 24 3.69 -6.46 2.36
CA GLY A 24 4.54 -5.40 1.82
C GLY A 24 4.03 -3.99 2.05
N ILE A 25 4.94 -3.02 1.87
CA ILE A 25 4.67 -1.59 2.00
C ILE A 25 5.31 -0.87 0.82
N ALA A 26 4.51 -0.16 0.02
CA ALA A 26 4.97 0.70 -1.05
C ALA A 26 5.05 2.16 -0.61
N ARG A 27 5.96 2.95 -1.19
CA ARG A 27 6.07 4.40 -0.89
C ARG A 27 5.41 5.28 -1.96
N ASN A 28 5.11 4.71 -3.12
CA ASN A 28 4.44 5.37 -4.23
C ASN A 28 3.83 4.32 -5.18
N GLY A 29 3.10 4.77 -6.19
CA GLY A 29 2.47 3.91 -7.19
C GLY A 29 3.44 3.04 -8.01
N VAL A 30 4.64 3.54 -8.32
CA VAL A 30 5.64 2.76 -9.07
C VAL A 30 6.14 1.58 -8.23
N ASP A 31 6.53 1.85 -6.98
CA ASP A 31 6.95 0.81 -6.04
C ASP A 31 5.82 -0.22 -5.83
N ALA A 32 4.57 0.23 -5.78
CA ALA A 32 3.40 -0.64 -5.64
C ALA A 32 3.24 -1.59 -6.83
N LEU A 33 3.28 -1.06 -8.06
CA LEU A 33 3.14 -1.86 -9.28
C LEU A 33 4.27 -2.89 -9.45
N GLU A 34 5.48 -2.60 -8.97
CA GLU A 34 6.58 -3.58 -8.94
C GLU A 34 6.41 -4.64 -7.84
N ALA A 35 5.77 -4.29 -6.73
CA ALA A 35 5.59 -5.19 -5.58
C ALA A 35 4.41 -6.15 -5.77
N ILE A 36 3.30 -5.70 -6.35
CA ILE A 36 2.07 -6.48 -6.56
C ILE A 36 2.33 -7.86 -7.20
N PRO A 37 3.01 -7.98 -8.35
CA PRO A 37 3.20 -9.29 -8.99
C PRO A 37 4.14 -10.22 -8.19
N ARG A 38 5.01 -9.65 -7.34
CA ARG A 38 5.95 -10.41 -6.51
C ARG A 38 5.31 -10.92 -5.23
N LEU A 39 4.52 -10.07 -4.57
CA LEU A 39 3.91 -10.34 -3.26
C LEU A 39 2.53 -10.96 -3.37
N LYS A 40 1.85 -10.81 -4.51
CA LYS A 40 0.51 -11.33 -4.80
C LYS A 40 -0.48 -11.09 -3.64
N PRO A 41 -0.66 -9.82 -3.20
CA PRO A 41 -1.56 -9.53 -2.10
C PRO A 41 -3.02 -9.74 -2.51
N ASP A 42 -3.86 -10.17 -1.56
CA ASP A 42 -5.31 -10.29 -1.75
C ASP A 42 -6.05 -8.94 -1.61
N LEU A 43 -5.46 -8.00 -0.87
CA LEU A 43 -6.01 -6.66 -0.62
C LEU A 43 -4.90 -5.62 -0.68
N ILE A 44 -5.21 -4.46 -1.25
CA ILE A 44 -4.29 -3.32 -1.33
C ILE A 44 -5.00 -2.09 -0.77
N THR A 45 -4.39 -1.46 0.22
CA THR A 45 -4.76 -0.10 0.66
C THR A 45 -3.90 0.89 -0.11
N LEU A 46 -4.54 1.80 -0.84
CA LEU A 46 -3.86 2.75 -1.72
C LEU A 46 -4.24 4.17 -1.34
N ASP A 47 -3.22 5.02 -1.19
CA ASP A 47 -3.44 6.45 -0.97
C ASP A 47 -3.58 7.16 -2.31
N ILE A 48 -4.44 8.18 -2.36
CA ILE A 48 -4.67 8.99 -3.56
C ILE A 48 -3.45 9.86 -3.81
N GLU A 49 -2.93 10.57 -2.80
CA GLU A 49 -1.81 11.48 -2.96
C GLU A 49 -0.49 10.79 -2.59
N MET A 50 0.40 10.64 -3.58
CA MET A 50 1.70 10.01 -3.40
C MET A 50 2.74 10.63 -4.35
N PRO A 51 4.04 10.65 -3.98
CA PRO A 51 5.11 11.10 -4.85
C PRO A 51 5.28 10.15 -6.03
N LYS A 52 5.85 10.65 -7.14
CA LYS A 52 6.13 9.93 -8.40
C LYS A 52 4.89 9.44 -9.18
N MET A 53 4.02 8.66 -8.55
CA MET A 53 2.80 8.13 -9.14
C MET A 53 1.72 8.05 -8.06
N ASP A 54 0.62 8.76 -8.31
CA ASP A 54 -0.53 8.85 -7.42
C ASP A 54 -1.40 7.57 -7.44
N GLY A 55 -2.30 7.44 -6.48
CA GLY A 55 -3.15 6.25 -6.34
C GLY A 55 -4.11 6.05 -7.52
N ILE A 56 -4.62 7.12 -8.10
CA ILE A 56 -5.55 7.03 -9.23
C ILE A 56 -4.83 6.54 -10.49
N ALA A 57 -3.62 7.03 -10.74
CA ALA A 57 -2.76 6.60 -11.83
C ALA A 57 -2.32 5.15 -11.64
N THR A 58 -2.07 4.73 -10.39
CA THR A 58 -1.74 3.34 -10.04
C THR A 58 -2.92 2.41 -10.32
N LEU A 59 -4.14 2.78 -9.92
CA LEU A 59 -5.37 1.98 -10.11
C LEU A 59 -5.73 1.77 -11.59
N LYS A 60 -5.31 2.69 -12.47
CA LYS A 60 -5.56 2.61 -13.91
C LYS A 60 -4.63 1.65 -14.67
N ARG A 61 -3.64 1.05 -14.00
CA ARG A 61 -2.69 0.10 -14.59
C ARG A 61 -2.93 -1.31 -14.09
#